data_AF-A0AA88QS97-F1
#
_entry.id   AF-A0AA88QS97-F1
#
_cell.length_a   1.000
_cell.length_b   1.000
_cell.length_c   1.000
_cell.angle_alpha   90.00
_cell.angle_beta   90.00
_cell.angle_gamma   90.00
#
_symmetry.space_group_name_H-M   'P 1'
#
loop_
_entity.id
_entity.type
_entity.pdbx_description
1 polymer ?
#
loop_
_entity_poly.entity_id
_entity_poly.type
_entity_poly.pdbx_seq_one_letter_code
_entity_poly.pdbx_strand_id
1 'polypeptide(L)'
;MTVLFVLIRCRKSKSVPTQKHMQPIVHQRITYRELFEATNGFEESNLIGSGSFGSVYKGVMSDGMVVAIKVFKLHTEKALRSFETECEVLRNIRHRNITKVITSCSNLDFRALILEYMPNGSLEDLLYSHDHYLDIKKRLDIMIDVACAIDYLHHEYGLGGSVSTWSDVYSFGIMLMETFTKTKPTDKMFAGGMTLRLWVKESLPNGISKVVDMALLRQEGENLTRDEQCLTSIMELALECTKESTEER
;
A
#
# COMPACT_ATOMS: atom_id res chain seq x y z
N MET A 1 -9.46 8.40 -8.44
CA MET A 1 -8.75 7.17 -8.11
C MET A 1 -7.58 7.48 -7.19
N THR A 2 -7.93 7.81 -5.94
CA THR A 2 -7.00 8.03 -4.82
C THR A 2 -6.54 6.63 -4.41
N VAL A 3 -5.50 6.11 -5.05
CA VAL A 3 -4.95 4.81 -4.68
C VAL A 3 -4.32 4.97 -3.30
N LEU A 4 -4.96 4.35 -2.31
CA LEU A 4 -4.51 4.27 -0.93
C LEU A 4 -3.12 3.61 -0.95
N PHE A 5 -2.05 4.39 -0.80
CA PHE A 5 -0.69 3.86 -0.65
C PHE A 5 -0.57 3.20 0.74
N VAL A 6 -1.12 1.99 0.88
CA VAL A 6 -0.89 1.14 2.04
C VAL A 6 0.51 0.55 1.89
N LEU A 7 1.50 1.21 2.48
CA LEU A 7 2.84 0.65 2.63
C LEU A 7 2.78 -0.43 3.72
N ILE A 8 2.79 -1.70 3.29
CA ILE A 8 2.62 -2.88 4.13
C ILE A 8 3.93 -3.24 4.82
N ARG A 9 3.85 -3.51 6.12
CA ARG A 9 4.97 -3.93 6.95
C ARG A 9 5.27 -5.41 6.76
N CYS A 10 6.27 -5.73 5.93
CA CYS A 10 6.79 -7.09 5.82
C CYS A 10 7.44 -7.54 7.15
N ARG A 11 6.98 -8.67 7.70
CA ARG A 11 7.34 -9.18 9.04
C ARG A 11 8.84 -9.48 9.18
N LYS A 12 9.44 -9.09 10.31
CA LYS A 12 10.62 -9.74 10.91
C LYS A 12 10.20 -10.48 12.20
N SER A 13 10.93 -11.56 12.51
CA SER A 13 10.70 -12.45 13.66
C SER A 13 10.65 -11.71 15.00
N LYS A 14 9.77 -12.16 15.91
CA LYS A 14 9.39 -11.50 17.17
C LYS A 14 10.54 -11.44 18.17
N SER A 15 10.80 -10.27 18.75
CA SER A 15 11.32 -10.13 20.11
C SER A 15 10.38 -9.23 20.91
N VAL A 16 10.12 -9.59 22.17
CA VAL A 16 9.10 -9.00 23.05
C VAL A 16 9.58 -7.63 23.57
N PRO A 17 8.79 -6.54 23.48
CA PRO A 17 9.16 -5.28 24.12
C PRO A 17 8.59 -5.18 25.54
N THR A 18 9.48 -4.92 26.49
CA THR A 18 9.17 -4.62 27.90
C THR A 18 8.49 -3.26 28.02
N GLN A 19 7.39 -3.18 28.79
CA GLN A 19 6.64 -1.95 29.06
C GLN A 19 7.54 -0.85 29.63
N LYS A 20 7.51 0.33 29.00
CA LYS A 20 7.91 1.59 29.66
C LYS A 20 6.75 2.58 29.62
N HIS A 21 6.50 3.15 30.79
CA HIS A 21 5.48 4.12 31.15
C HIS A 21 5.46 5.32 30.17
N MET A 22 4.32 5.54 29.50
CA MET A 22 4.20 6.51 28.41
C MET A 22 3.67 7.84 28.93
N GLN A 23 4.52 8.87 28.96
CA GLN A 23 4.09 10.25 29.14
C GLN A 23 3.54 10.84 27.83
N PRO A 24 2.68 11.88 27.88
CA PRO A 24 2.09 12.49 26.69
C PRO A 24 3.19 13.10 25.82
N ILE A 25 3.38 12.57 24.61
CA ILE A 25 4.39 13.06 23.67
C ILE A 25 3.88 14.38 23.10
N VAL A 26 4.44 15.50 23.55
CA VAL A 26 4.32 16.79 22.87
C VAL A 26 5.17 16.69 21.60
N HIS A 27 4.55 16.42 20.45
CA HIS A 27 5.27 16.37 19.18
C HIS A 27 5.71 17.79 18.79
N GLN A 28 6.99 18.10 18.97
CA GLN A 28 7.61 19.31 18.46
C GLN A 28 7.41 19.37 16.93
N ARG A 29 6.91 20.49 16.40
CA ARG A 29 6.70 20.66 14.94
C ARG A 29 8.06 20.67 14.25
N ILE A 30 8.30 19.71 13.34
CA ILE A 30 9.49 19.67 12.49
C ILE A 30 9.42 20.82 11.47
N THR A 31 10.55 21.50 11.26
CA THR A 31 10.67 22.61 10.32
C THR A 31 11.11 22.16 8.92
N TYR A 32 10.86 23.00 7.91
CA TYR A 32 11.35 22.77 6.54
C TYR A 32 12.87 22.56 6.50
N ARG A 33 13.62 23.36 7.27
CA ARG A 33 15.08 23.30 7.31
C ARG A 33 15.59 21.94 7.77
N GLU A 34 14.98 21.38 8.82
CA GLU A 34 15.33 20.04 9.29
C GLU A 34 15.07 18.97 8.23
N LEU A 35 13.97 19.07 7.48
CA LEU A 35 13.69 18.14 6.38
C LEU A 35 14.64 18.33 5.19
N PHE A 36 15.02 19.57 4.89
CA PHE A 36 15.99 19.88 3.86
C PHE A 36 17.35 19.26 4.20
N GLU A 37 17.83 19.45 5.43
CA GLU A 37 19.08 18.85 5.91
C GLU A 37 18.99 17.31 5.92
N ALA A 38 17.89 16.74 6.40
CA ALA A 38 17.69 15.29 6.47
C ALA A 38 17.66 14.58 5.11
N THR A 39 17.32 15.29 4.03
CA THR A 39 17.19 14.76 2.67
C THR A 39 18.31 15.18 1.72
N ASN A 40 19.35 15.84 2.25
CA ASN A 40 20.41 16.47 1.46
C ASN A 40 19.86 17.43 0.39
N GLY A 41 18.89 18.27 0.77
CA GLY A 41 18.23 19.21 -0.11
C GLY A 41 17.22 18.59 -1.06
N PHE A 42 16.54 17.51 -0.64
CA PHE A 42 15.61 16.73 -1.48
C PHE A 42 16.28 16.17 -2.74
N GLU A 43 17.50 15.64 -2.58
CA GLU A 43 18.28 15.07 -3.68
C GLU A 43 17.55 13.87 -4.33
N GLU A 44 17.71 13.71 -5.65
CA GLU A 44 17.07 12.63 -6.42
C GLU A 44 17.52 11.24 -5.95
N SER A 45 18.74 11.09 -5.46
CA SER A 45 19.26 9.85 -4.85
C SER A 45 18.45 9.39 -3.63
N ASN A 46 17.76 10.32 -2.97
CA ASN A 46 16.90 10.06 -1.81
C ASN A 46 15.42 9.90 -2.21
N LEU A 47 15.05 10.10 -3.47
CA LEU A 47 13.67 9.92 -3.95
C LEU A 47 13.33 8.42 -3.97
N ILE A 48 12.36 8.02 -3.15
CA ILE A 48 11.92 6.62 -3.03
C ILE A 48 10.50 6.39 -3.60
N GLY A 49 9.83 7.45 -4.05
CA GLY A 49 8.54 7.33 -4.72
C GLY A 49 8.04 8.67 -5.27
N SER A 50 7.30 8.64 -6.37
CA SER A 50 6.70 9.82 -6.96
C SER A 50 5.34 9.48 -7.56
N GLY A 51 4.37 10.38 -7.41
CA GLY A 51 3.02 10.16 -7.91
C GLY A 51 2.25 11.47 -8.10
N SER A 52 0.94 11.32 -8.32
CA SER A 52 0.03 12.44 -8.49
C SER A 52 -0.06 13.35 -7.26
N PHE A 53 0.03 12.78 -6.06
CA PHE A 53 -0.14 13.50 -4.79
C PHE A 53 1.14 14.14 -4.26
N GLY A 54 2.31 13.78 -4.80
CA GLY A 54 3.56 14.21 -4.21
C GLY A 54 4.76 13.34 -4.57
N SER A 55 5.83 13.56 -3.82
CA SER A 55 7.09 12.83 -3.88
C SER A 55 7.45 12.36 -2.48
N VAL A 56 8.03 11.17 -2.36
CA VAL A 56 8.44 10.58 -1.09
C VAL A 56 9.95 10.44 -1.10
N TYR A 57 10.61 11.02 -0.10
CA TYR A 57 12.06 10.98 0.07
C TYR A 57 12.43 10.15 1.29
N LYS A 58 13.53 9.42 1.22
CA LYS A 58 14.22 8.89 2.39
C LYS A 58 15.00 10.03 3.05
N GLY A 59 14.87 10.18 4.36
CA GLY A 59 15.63 11.14 5.14
C GLY A 59 16.28 10.50 6.35
N VAL A 60 17.37 11.11 6.83
CA VAL A 60 18.00 10.79 8.11
C VAL A 60 17.96 12.04 8.98
N MET A 61 17.14 11.99 10.03
CA MET A 61 16.99 13.10 10.98
C MET A 61 18.27 13.30 11.80
N SER A 62 18.40 14.44 12.48
CA SER A 62 19.59 14.80 13.28
C SER A 62 19.89 13.83 14.43
N ASP A 63 18.87 13.13 14.94
CA ASP A 63 18.98 12.08 15.94
C ASP A 63 19.33 10.69 15.35
N GLY A 64 19.53 10.60 14.03
CA GLY A 64 19.81 9.37 13.30
C GLY A 64 18.56 8.57 12.90
N MET A 65 17.34 9.04 13.22
CA MET A 65 16.11 8.36 12.81
C MET A 65 15.96 8.40 11.29
N VAL A 66 15.83 7.22 10.68
CA VAL A 66 15.53 7.09 9.24
C VAL A 66 14.02 7.21 9.03
N VAL A 67 13.60 8.12 8.15
CA VAL A 67 12.20 8.47 7.90
C VAL A 67 11.86 8.48 6.41
N ALA A 68 10.57 8.35 6.10
CA ALA A 68 10.02 8.66 4.79
C ALA A 68 9.30 10.01 4.84
N ILE A 69 9.65 10.93 3.94
CA ILE A 69 9.14 12.30 3.91
C ILE A 69 8.31 12.47 2.64
N LYS A 70 6.98 12.44 2.78
CA LYS A 70 6.03 12.66 1.69
C LYS A 70 5.77 14.15 1.54
N VAL A 71 6.34 14.76 0.51
CA VAL A 71 6.17 16.15 0.11
C VAL A 71 4.99 16.25 -0.87
N PHE A 72 4.02 17.12 -0.58
CA PHE A 72 2.80 17.25 -1.38
C PHE A 72 2.96 18.28 -2.50
N LYS A 73 2.38 17.99 -3.67
CA LYS A 73 2.32 18.94 -4.81
C LYS A 73 1.17 19.92 -4.60
N LEU A 74 1.46 21.15 -4.12
CA LEU A 74 0.44 22.14 -3.71
C LEU A 74 -0.26 22.89 -4.85
N HIS A 75 -0.30 22.34 -6.06
CA HIS A 75 -0.76 23.06 -7.24
C HIS A 75 -2.30 23.14 -7.39
N THR A 76 -3.08 22.53 -6.49
CA THR A 76 -4.55 22.50 -6.55
C THR A 76 -5.19 22.48 -5.16
N GLU A 77 -6.40 23.01 -5.02
CA GLU A 77 -7.20 22.87 -3.78
C GLU A 77 -7.38 21.42 -3.34
N LYS A 78 -7.46 20.49 -4.32
CA LYS A 78 -7.53 19.05 -4.06
C LYS A 78 -6.30 18.53 -3.32
N ALA A 79 -5.11 19.06 -3.61
CA ALA A 79 -3.88 18.69 -2.92
C ALA A 79 -3.83 19.24 -1.49
N LEU A 80 -4.36 20.45 -1.25
CA LEU A 80 -4.48 21.03 0.08
C LEU A 80 -5.42 20.21 0.97
N ARG A 81 -6.58 19.83 0.43
CA ARG A 81 -7.53 18.94 1.13
C ARG A 81 -6.92 17.57 1.40
N SER A 82 -6.15 16.98 0.47
CA SER A 82 -5.47 15.70 0.74
C SER A 82 -4.48 15.80 1.90
N PHE A 83 -3.76 16.92 2.06
CA PHE A 83 -2.87 17.09 3.21
C PHE A 83 -3.63 17.24 4.52
N GLU A 84 -4.72 18.02 4.54
CA GLU A 84 -5.52 18.24 5.75
C GLU A 84 -6.22 16.95 6.19
N THR A 85 -6.86 16.24 5.26
CA THR A 85 -7.46 14.93 5.54
C THR A 85 -6.40 13.92 5.98
N GLU A 86 -5.25 13.83 5.30
CA GLU A 86 -4.19 12.90 5.71
C GLU A 86 -3.60 13.27 7.08
N CYS A 87 -3.44 14.56 7.41
CA CYS A 87 -2.98 14.98 8.75
C CYS A 87 -4.01 14.70 9.84
N GLU A 88 -5.30 14.89 9.59
CA GLU A 88 -6.36 14.69 10.59
C GLU A 88 -6.60 13.21 10.86
N VAL A 89 -6.67 12.40 9.80
CA VAL A 89 -6.98 10.97 9.86
C VAL A 89 -5.74 10.16 10.25
N LEU A 90 -4.61 10.33 9.56
CA LEU A 90 -3.44 9.47 9.76
C LEU A 90 -2.67 9.73 11.06
N ARG A 91 -2.84 10.89 11.71
CA ARG A 91 -2.19 11.15 13.02
C ARG A 91 -2.76 10.29 14.15
N ASN A 92 -4.03 9.92 14.06
CA ASN A 92 -4.71 9.17 15.12
C ASN A 92 -4.77 7.66 14.83
N ILE A 93 -4.51 7.26 13.59
CA ILE A 93 -4.46 5.86 13.20
C ILE A 93 -3.30 5.14 13.89
N ARG A 94 -3.63 4.03 14.56
CA ARG A 94 -2.67 3.16 15.22
C ARG A 94 -2.98 1.71 14.89
N HIS A 95 -2.44 1.25 13.77
CA HIS A 95 -2.60 -0.13 13.34
C HIS A 95 -1.26 -0.72 12.89
N ARG A 96 -1.02 -2.00 13.20
CA ARG A 96 0.26 -2.66 12.89
C ARG A 96 0.56 -2.77 11.38
N ASN A 97 -0.49 -2.73 10.56
CA ASN A 97 -0.42 -2.86 9.10
C ASN A 97 -0.63 -1.52 8.37
N ILE A 98 -0.59 -0.39 9.10
CA ILE A 98 -0.63 0.95 8.52
C ILE A 98 0.65 1.68 8.90
N THR A 99 1.31 2.28 7.92
CA THR A 99 2.55 3.03 8.17
C THR A 99 2.27 4.20 9.12
N LYS A 100 3.03 4.27 10.20
CA LYS A 100 2.83 5.25 11.25
C LYS A 100 3.27 6.64 10.79
N VAL A 101 2.39 7.62 10.95
CA VAL A 101 2.76 9.04 10.85
C VAL A 101 3.49 9.45 12.13
N ILE A 102 4.70 9.97 11.97
CA ILE A 102 5.53 10.47 13.07
C ILE A 102 5.09 11.89 13.40
N THR A 103 5.04 12.77 12.39
CA THR A 103 4.62 14.17 12.50
C THR A 103 4.44 14.77 11.10
N SER A 104 4.24 16.09 11.02
CA SER A 104 4.10 16.83 9.77
C SER A 104 4.88 18.14 9.81
N CYS A 105 5.34 18.59 8.65
CA CYS A 105 5.81 19.96 8.44
C CYS A 105 4.78 20.71 7.57
N SER A 106 4.40 21.92 7.96
CA SER A 106 3.44 22.73 7.20
C SER A 106 3.77 24.21 7.30
N ASN A 107 4.08 24.82 6.16
CA ASN A 107 4.29 26.25 5.92
C ASN A 107 3.41 26.69 4.73
N LEU A 108 3.42 27.97 4.37
CA LEU A 108 2.61 28.54 3.28
C LEU A 108 2.74 27.77 1.95
N ASP A 109 3.99 27.51 1.52
CA ASP A 109 4.28 26.90 0.21
C ASP A 109 4.83 25.48 0.32
N PHE A 110 4.85 24.90 1.52
CA PHE A 110 5.45 23.60 1.75
C PHE A 110 4.67 22.79 2.78
N ARG A 111 4.22 21.61 2.37
CA ARG A 111 3.54 20.65 3.25
C ARG A 111 4.16 19.27 3.07
N ALA A 112 4.54 18.64 4.17
CA ALA A 112 5.08 17.30 4.18
C ALA A 112 4.59 16.48 5.37
N LEU A 113 4.41 15.18 5.14
CA LEU A 113 4.21 14.18 6.18
C LEU A 113 5.50 13.41 6.41
N ILE A 114 5.85 13.21 7.68
CA ILE A 114 6.99 12.41 8.09
C ILE A 114 6.43 11.09 8.60
N LEU A 115 6.82 10.00 7.95
CA LEU A 115 6.36 8.64 8.22
C LEU A 115 7.54 7.76 8.62
N GLU A 116 7.23 6.67 9.30
CA GLU A 116 8.19 5.60 9.52
C GLU A 116 8.75 5.08 8.17
N TYR A 117 10.07 4.92 8.09
CA TYR A 117 10.71 4.36 6.91
C TYR A 117 10.54 2.84 6.82
N MET A 118 10.19 2.36 5.63
CA MET A 118 9.96 0.95 5.33
C MET A 118 11.15 0.38 4.55
N PRO A 119 12.09 -0.35 5.18
CA PRO A 119 13.36 -0.72 4.57
C PRO A 119 13.25 -1.78 3.46
N ASN A 120 12.14 -2.52 3.40
CA ASN A 120 11.90 -3.53 2.37
C ASN A 120 11.16 -2.96 1.14
N GLY A 121 11.00 -1.64 1.06
CA GLY A 121 10.30 -0.98 -0.04
C GLY A 121 8.80 -1.28 -0.05
N SER A 122 8.22 -1.08 -1.23
CA SER A 122 6.81 -1.33 -1.51
C SER A 122 6.55 -2.79 -1.90
N LEU A 123 5.28 -3.20 -1.93
CA LEU A 123 4.90 -4.50 -2.46
C LEU A 123 5.26 -4.62 -3.96
N GLU A 124 5.17 -3.53 -4.71
CA GLU A 124 5.56 -3.49 -6.12
C GLU A 124 7.05 -3.84 -6.28
N ASP A 125 7.92 -3.23 -5.47
CA ASP A 125 9.36 -3.52 -5.48
C ASP A 125 9.62 -5.01 -5.20
N LEU A 126 8.89 -5.59 -4.25
CA LEU A 126 9.04 -7.00 -3.88
C LEU A 126 8.48 -7.96 -4.92
N LEU A 127 7.35 -7.64 -5.56
CA LEU A 127 6.73 -8.48 -6.59
C LEU A 127 7.54 -8.52 -7.87
N TYR A 128 8.10 -7.37 -8.28
CA TYR A 128 8.79 -7.20 -9.55
C TYR A 128 10.32 -7.25 -9.46
N SER A 129 10.88 -7.39 -8.26
CA SER A 129 12.31 -7.67 -8.08
C SER A 129 12.70 -9.07 -8.59
N HIS A 130 13.94 -9.18 -9.07
CA HIS A 130 14.54 -10.44 -9.51
C HIS A 130 15.17 -11.21 -8.33
N ASP A 131 15.48 -10.52 -7.24
CA ASP A 131 16.20 -11.07 -6.08
C ASP A 131 15.27 -11.56 -4.97
N HIS A 132 13.97 -11.34 -5.12
CA HIS A 132 12.98 -11.66 -4.10
C HIS A 132 11.89 -12.57 -4.65
N TYR A 133 11.81 -13.77 -4.07
CA TYR A 133 10.74 -14.71 -4.35
C TYR A 133 9.70 -14.67 -3.21
N LEU A 134 8.50 -14.23 -3.57
CA LEU A 134 7.30 -14.31 -2.73
C LEU A 134 6.50 -15.55 -3.12
N ASP A 135 6.59 -16.60 -2.29
CA ASP A 135 5.75 -17.78 -2.38
C ASP A 135 4.27 -17.46 -2.08
N ILE A 136 3.39 -18.43 -2.32
CA ILE A 136 1.95 -18.30 -2.11
C ILE A 136 1.61 -17.84 -0.69
N LYS A 137 2.29 -18.39 0.32
CA LYS A 137 2.03 -18.11 1.73
C LYS A 137 2.39 -16.67 2.08
N LYS A 138 3.54 -16.18 1.63
CA LYS A 138 3.96 -14.79 1.87
C LYS A 138 3.02 -13.80 1.20
N ARG A 139 2.60 -14.07 -0.05
CA ARG A 139 1.61 -13.22 -0.75
C ARG A 139 0.29 -13.18 0.01
N LEU A 140 -0.18 -14.34 0.49
CA LEU A 140 -1.40 -14.43 1.27
C LEU A 140 -1.29 -13.69 2.61
N ASP A 141 -0.19 -13.88 3.36
CA ASP A 141 0.07 -13.15 4.61
C ASP A 141 0.03 -11.63 4.39
N ILE A 142 0.65 -11.14 3.31
CA ILE A 142 0.64 -9.71 2.93
C ILE A 142 -0.79 -9.24 2.63
N MET A 143 -1.57 -10.01 1.85
CA MET A 143 -2.93 -9.62 1.48
C MET A 143 -3.90 -9.65 2.67
N ILE A 144 -3.71 -10.58 3.60
CA ILE A 144 -4.45 -10.59 4.88
C ILE A 144 -4.12 -9.34 5.69
N ASP A 145 -2.83 -8.97 5.78
CA ASP A 145 -2.40 -7.77 6.48
C ASP A 145 -2.99 -6.49 5.87
N VAL A 146 -3.14 -6.42 4.53
CA VAL A 146 -3.85 -5.33 3.83
C VAL A 146 -5.33 -5.33 4.18
N ALA A 147 -5.99 -6.48 4.11
CA ALA A 147 -7.41 -6.60 4.42
C ALA A 147 -7.70 -6.13 5.85
N CYS A 148 -6.86 -6.52 6.83
CA CYS A 148 -6.97 -6.03 8.21
C CYS A 148 -6.78 -4.51 8.31
N ALA A 149 -5.88 -3.91 7.53
CA ALA A 149 -5.68 -2.46 7.53
C ALA A 149 -6.91 -1.72 6.97
N ILE A 150 -7.47 -2.21 5.86
CA ILE A 150 -8.68 -1.66 5.24
C ILE A 150 -9.86 -1.78 6.19
N ASP A 151 -10.06 -2.96 6.77
CA ASP A 151 -11.11 -3.24 7.75
C ASP A 151 -11.06 -2.29 8.96
N TYR A 152 -9.86 -2.08 9.52
CA TYR A 152 -9.65 -1.12 10.60
C TYR A 152 -10.02 0.31 10.19
N LEU A 153 -9.62 0.74 8.99
CA LEU A 153 -9.95 2.09 8.49
C LEU A 153 -11.45 2.27 8.26
N HIS A 154 -12.11 1.25 7.71
CA HIS A 154 -13.56 1.28 7.45
C HIS A 154 -14.38 1.31 8.73
N HIS A 155 -13.98 0.54 9.76
CA HIS A 155 -14.68 0.50 11.03
C HIS A 155 -14.47 1.76 11.88
N GLU A 156 -13.22 2.23 12.00
CA GLU A 156 -12.88 3.34 12.92
C GLU A 156 -13.08 4.72 12.30
N TYR A 157 -12.99 4.85 10.96
CA TYR A 157 -12.99 6.13 10.26
C TYR A 157 -13.98 6.23 9.08
N GLY A 158 -14.77 5.19 8.81
CA GLY A 158 -15.71 5.13 7.67
C GLY A 158 -17.00 5.96 7.79
N LEU A 159 -17.18 6.74 8.85
CA LEU A 159 -18.45 7.44 9.17
C LEU A 159 -18.70 8.75 8.38
N GLY A 160 -18.09 8.94 7.20
CA GLY A 160 -18.13 10.20 6.46
C GLY A 160 -18.56 10.16 4.98
N GLY A 161 -18.80 9.00 4.37
CA GLY A 161 -19.27 8.94 2.99
C GLY A 161 -19.34 7.54 2.39
N SER A 162 -20.54 7.14 1.96
CA SER A 162 -20.89 5.82 1.42
C SER A 162 -20.12 5.38 0.17
N VAL A 163 -19.38 6.28 -0.47
CA VAL A 163 -18.65 6.06 -1.74
C VAL A 163 -17.22 5.55 -1.50
N SER A 164 -16.65 5.68 -0.29
CA SER A 164 -15.24 5.31 -0.03
C SER A 164 -15.01 3.80 0.14
N THR A 165 -15.84 3.11 0.93
CA THR A 165 -15.67 1.69 1.29
C THR A 165 -15.64 0.77 0.07
N TRP A 166 -16.60 0.89 -0.84
CA TRP A 166 -16.68 0.03 -2.03
C TRP A 166 -15.53 0.29 -3.01
N SER A 167 -15.06 1.53 -3.11
CA SER A 167 -13.91 1.87 -3.95
C SER A 167 -12.60 1.25 -3.42
N ASP A 168 -12.46 1.14 -2.09
CA ASP A 168 -11.34 0.47 -1.45
C ASP A 168 -11.41 -1.05 -1.63
N VAL A 169 -12.61 -1.65 -1.50
CA VAL A 169 -12.82 -3.08 -1.76
C VAL A 169 -12.51 -3.43 -3.22
N TYR A 170 -12.94 -2.61 -4.17
CA TYR A 170 -12.59 -2.77 -5.58
C TYR A 170 -11.07 -2.72 -5.78
N SER A 171 -10.41 -1.71 -5.20
CA SER A 171 -8.96 -1.54 -5.31
C SER A 171 -8.19 -2.71 -4.68
N PHE A 172 -8.68 -3.24 -3.56
CA PHE A 172 -8.16 -4.45 -2.91
C PHE A 172 -8.26 -5.67 -3.83
N GLY A 173 -9.40 -5.86 -4.51
CA GLY A 173 -9.56 -6.94 -5.48
C GLY A 173 -8.58 -6.85 -6.65
N ILE A 174 -8.32 -5.65 -7.18
CA ILE A 174 -7.28 -5.45 -8.20
C ILE A 174 -5.89 -5.77 -7.66
N MET A 175 -5.58 -5.37 -6.41
CA MET A 175 -4.32 -5.69 -5.76
C MET A 175 -4.13 -7.20 -5.54
N LEU A 176 -5.19 -7.92 -5.17
CA LEU A 176 -5.18 -9.38 -5.10
C LEU A 176 -4.82 -9.99 -6.47
N MET A 177 -5.47 -9.54 -7.55
CA MET A 177 -5.16 -10.02 -8.90
C MET A 177 -3.71 -9.74 -9.26
N GLU A 178 -3.24 -8.49 -9.13
CA GLU A 178 -1.85 -8.11 -9.44
C GLU A 178 -0.85 -8.96 -8.64
N THR A 179 -1.09 -9.12 -7.33
CA THR A 179 -0.20 -9.85 -6.43
C THR A 179 -0.03 -11.30 -6.87
N PHE A 180 -1.10 -11.99 -7.24
CA PHE A 180 -1.04 -13.42 -7.55
C PHE A 180 -0.82 -13.75 -9.04
N THR A 181 -1.14 -12.82 -9.94
CA THR A 181 -0.82 -12.93 -11.38
C THR A 181 0.57 -12.39 -11.72
N LYS A 182 1.15 -11.56 -10.84
CA LYS A 182 2.35 -10.74 -11.11
C LYS A 182 2.20 -9.89 -12.38
N THR A 183 0.98 -9.47 -12.68
CA THR A 183 0.66 -8.67 -13.87
C THR A 183 0.16 -7.29 -13.47
N LYS A 184 0.81 -6.24 -13.97
CA LYS A 184 0.40 -4.87 -13.64
C LYS A 184 -0.96 -4.55 -14.29
N PRO A 185 -1.91 -3.93 -13.57
CA PRO A 185 -3.17 -3.46 -14.17
C PRO A 185 -2.97 -2.48 -15.34
N THR A 186 -1.82 -1.81 -15.38
CA THR A 186 -1.40 -0.84 -16.41
C THR A 186 -0.47 -1.45 -17.47
N ASP A 187 -0.32 -2.78 -17.51
CA ASP A 187 0.49 -3.44 -18.52
C ASP A 187 -0.03 -3.13 -19.94
N LYS A 188 0.90 -2.99 -20.89
CA LYS A 188 0.59 -2.69 -22.30
C LYS A 188 -0.26 -3.77 -22.95
N MET A 189 -0.22 -5.00 -22.44
CA MET A 189 -1.06 -6.09 -22.94
C MET A 189 -2.57 -5.84 -22.73
N PHE A 190 -2.94 -4.88 -21.86
CA PHE A 190 -4.33 -4.47 -21.61
C PHE A 190 -4.79 -3.25 -22.44
N ALA A 191 -4.13 -2.98 -23.57
CA ALA A 191 -4.64 -1.99 -24.53
C ALA A 191 -5.99 -2.42 -25.14
N GLY A 192 -6.76 -1.47 -25.67
CA GLY A 192 -7.98 -1.76 -26.43
C GLY A 192 -9.21 -2.11 -25.59
N GLY A 193 -9.30 -1.63 -24.34
CA GLY A 193 -10.46 -1.85 -23.46
C GLY A 193 -10.41 -3.15 -22.65
N MET A 194 -9.37 -3.96 -22.85
CA MET A 194 -9.06 -5.08 -21.96
C MET A 194 -8.61 -4.56 -20.58
N THR A 195 -8.90 -5.30 -19.52
CA THR A 195 -8.46 -4.96 -18.16
C THR A 195 -7.95 -6.22 -17.47
N LEU A 196 -7.12 -6.06 -16.43
CA LEU A 196 -6.66 -7.18 -15.61
C LEU A 196 -7.84 -8.05 -15.12
N ARG A 197 -8.91 -7.40 -14.67
CA ARG A 197 -10.15 -8.08 -14.24
C ARG A 197 -10.78 -8.90 -15.36
N LEU A 198 -10.98 -8.30 -16.54
CA LEU A 198 -11.58 -9.00 -17.68
C LEU A 198 -10.73 -10.19 -18.11
N TRP A 199 -9.41 -9.99 -18.18
CA TRP A 199 -8.47 -11.06 -18.51
C TRP A 199 -8.51 -12.21 -17.51
N VAL A 200 -8.50 -11.92 -16.20
CA VAL A 200 -8.65 -12.95 -15.16
C VAL A 200 -9.99 -13.67 -15.31
N LYS A 201 -11.10 -12.92 -15.49
CA LYS A 201 -12.45 -13.48 -15.63
C LYS A 201 -12.57 -14.43 -16.82
N GLU A 202 -11.97 -14.10 -17.96
CA GLU A 202 -12.00 -14.91 -19.18
C GLU A 202 -11.02 -16.08 -19.16
N SER A 203 -9.89 -15.93 -18.45
CA SER A 203 -8.82 -16.92 -18.42
C SER A 203 -8.99 -17.97 -17.33
N LEU A 204 -9.59 -17.62 -16.19
CA LEU A 204 -9.75 -18.51 -15.04
C LEU A 204 -10.49 -19.82 -15.35
N PRO A 205 -11.58 -19.84 -16.15
CA PRO A 205 -12.25 -21.08 -16.56
C PRO A 205 -11.36 -22.03 -17.37
N ASN A 206 -10.28 -21.51 -17.97
CA ASN A 206 -9.34 -22.28 -18.78
C ASN A 206 -8.19 -22.90 -17.96
N GLY A 207 -8.21 -22.74 -16.63
CA GLY A 207 -7.25 -23.29 -15.66
C GLY A 207 -6.43 -22.20 -14.95
N ILE A 208 -6.26 -22.36 -13.63
CA ILE A 208 -5.57 -21.38 -12.77
C ILE A 208 -4.12 -21.13 -13.18
N SER A 209 -3.45 -22.15 -13.72
CA SER A 209 -2.07 -22.09 -14.23
C SER A 209 -1.85 -21.16 -15.41
N LYS A 210 -2.92 -20.73 -16.10
CA LYS A 210 -2.84 -19.71 -17.16
C LYS A 210 -2.93 -18.28 -16.64
N VAL A 211 -3.28 -18.12 -15.36
CA VAL A 211 -3.61 -16.82 -14.76
C VAL A 211 -2.55 -16.40 -13.75
N VAL A 212 -2.15 -17.33 -12.88
CA VAL A 212 -1.23 -17.03 -11.78
C VAL A 212 0.22 -16.95 -12.24
N ASP A 213 1.02 -16.27 -11.45
CA ASP A 213 2.48 -16.32 -11.59
C ASP A 213 2.95 -17.78 -11.54
N MET A 214 3.52 -18.26 -12.65
CA MET A 214 4.03 -19.63 -12.79
C MET A 214 5.02 -20.01 -11.69
N ALA A 215 5.70 -19.03 -11.08
CA ALA A 215 6.60 -19.27 -9.98
C ALA A 215 5.87 -19.76 -8.71
N LEU A 216 4.55 -19.57 -8.58
CA LEU A 216 3.74 -20.06 -7.48
C LEU A 216 3.39 -21.55 -7.60
N LEU A 217 3.46 -22.13 -8.80
CA LEU A 217 3.09 -23.52 -9.08
C LEU A 217 4.30 -24.46 -9.14
N ARG A 218 5.44 -24.06 -8.58
CA ARG A 218 6.71 -24.81 -8.70
C ARG A 218 6.81 -26.05 -7.81
N GLN A 219 5.82 -26.36 -6.98
CA GLN A 219 5.85 -27.57 -6.14
C GLN A 219 5.20 -28.76 -6.85
N GLU A 220 5.77 -29.96 -6.68
CA GLU A 220 5.20 -31.22 -7.16
C GLU A 220 4.47 -31.95 -6.02
N GLY A 221 3.38 -32.68 -6.32
CA GLY A 221 2.66 -33.54 -5.37
C GLY A 221 1.39 -32.93 -4.76
N GLU A 222 0.91 -33.46 -3.63
CA GLU A 222 -0.36 -33.07 -2.98
C GLU A 222 -0.47 -31.58 -2.62
N ASN A 223 0.67 -30.91 -2.41
CA ASN A 223 0.70 -29.46 -2.19
C ASN A 223 0.24 -28.66 -3.42
N LEU A 224 0.50 -29.15 -4.64
CA LEU A 224 0.13 -28.46 -5.87
C LEU A 224 -1.38 -28.33 -6.02
N THR A 225 -2.13 -29.41 -5.82
CA THR A 225 -3.60 -29.39 -5.93
C THR A 225 -4.23 -28.47 -4.88
N ARG A 226 -3.70 -28.48 -3.65
CA ARG A 226 -4.18 -27.57 -2.58
C ARG A 226 -3.88 -26.12 -2.92
N ASP A 227 -2.68 -25.84 -3.43
CA ASP A 227 -2.27 -24.48 -3.78
C ASP A 227 -3.06 -23.96 -4.99
N GLU A 228 -3.34 -24.79 -6.00
CA GLU A 228 -4.23 -24.47 -7.12
C GLU A 228 -5.66 -24.14 -6.68
N GLN A 229 -6.23 -24.92 -5.76
CA GLN A 229 -7.54 -24.63 -5.17
C GLN A 229 -7.52 -23.30 -4.41
N CYS A 230 -6.50 -23.08 -3.59
CA CYS A 230 -6.34 -21.82 -2.85
C CYS A 230 -6.26 -20.62 -3.80
N LEU A 231 -5.43 -20.71 -4.84
CA LEU A 231 -5.27 -19.66 -5.84
C LEU A 231 -6.56 -19.41 -6.63
N THR A 232 -7.33 -20.46 -6.92
CA THR A 232 -8.65 -20.35 -7.56
C THR A 232 -9.60 -19.55 -6.68
N SER A 233 -9.73 -19.91 -5.39
CA SER A 233 -10.59 -19.18 -4.45
C SER A 233 -10.15 -17.73 -4.26
N ILE A 234 -8.84 -17.44 -4.30
CA ILE A 234 -8.31 -16.08 -4.24
C ILE A 234 -8.74 -15.27 -5.48
N MET A 235 -8.66 -15.86 -6.68
CA MET A 235 -9.08 -15.18 -7.92
C MET A 235 -10.59 -14.94 -7.96
N GLU A 236 -11.38 -15.90 -7.48
CA GLU A 236 -12.83 -15.75 -7.35
C GLU A 236 -13.20 -14.63 -6.36
N LEU A 237 -12.54 -14.58 -5.20
CA LEU A 237 -12.71 -13.48 -4.24
C LEU A 237 -12.34 -12.13 -4.85
N ALA A 238 -11.22 -12.06 -5.58
CA ALA A 238 -10.80 -10.84 -6.23
C ALA A 238 -11.81 -10.37 -7.30
N LEU A 239 -12.39 -11.30 -8.05
CA LEU A 239 -13.47 -11.02 -9.01
C LEU A 239 -14.75 -10.53 -8.31
N GLU A 240 -15.07 -11.09 -7.14
CA GLU A 240 -16.20 -10.64 -6.30
C GLU A 240 -15.99 -9.21 -5.80
N CYS A 241 -14.82 -8.91 -5.23
CA CYS A 241 -14.45 -7.58 -4.75
C CYS A 241 -14.51 -6.52 -5.86
N THR A 242 -14.32 -6.92 -7.12
CA THR A 242 -14.30 -6.03 -8.29
C THR A 242 -15.59 -6.06 -9.10
N LYS A 243 -16.70 -6.52 -8.52
CA LYS A 243 -18.03 -6.31 -9.13
C LYS A 243 -18.35 -4.82 -9.11
N GLU A 244 -18.76 -4.29 -10.25
CA GLU A 244 -19.38 -2.97 -10.31
C GLU A 244 -20.70 -3.08 -9.54
N SER A 245 -20.86 -2.27 -8.49
CA SER A 245 -22.12 -2.20 -7.73
C SER A 245 -23.26 -1.90 -8.70
N THR A 246 -24.30 -2.72 -8.64
CA THR A 246 -25.56 -2.47 -9.38
C THR A 246 -26.39 -1.34 -8.77
N GLU A 247 -25.95 -0.71 -7.67
CA GLU A 247 -26.76 0.27 -6.91
C GLU A 247 -26.56 1.74 -7.25
N GLU A 248 -25.73 2.12 -8.23
CA GLU A 248 -25.74 3.49 -8.77
C GLU A 248 -25.58 3.49 -10.30
N ARG A 249 -26.72 3.42 -11.00
CA ARG A 249 -26.92 3.98 -12.35
C ARG A 249 -28.06 4.98 -12.32
#